data_AF-A0AAF3ED86-F1
#
_entry.id   AF-A0AAF3ED86-F1
#
_cell.length_a   1.000
_cell.length_b   1.000
_cell.length_c   1.000
_cell.angle_alpha   90.00
_cell.angle_beta   90.00
_cell.angle_gamma   90.00
#
_symmetry.space_group_name_H-M   'P 1'
#
loop_
_entity.id
_entity.type
_entity.pdbx_description
1 polymer ?
#
loop_
_entity_poly.entity_id
_entity_poly.type
_entity_poly.pdbx_seq_one_letter_code
_entity_poly.pdbx_strand_id
1 'polypeptide(L)'
;MEPRIPSIFSQFRLGAPQIHTKMGLLLPYQLKKSPASLLFSKQGLLAVVYCLVFIYICTLFFGSNKSRDNFFAENHECVNRKTESLEFDELYKRLPEVVNQCSVRGRLNIQGFTNTDETKYHVMPTEYALQPRHDCTIISLGVGKDVEAEKQMLAALPHCKFFGADPVNDTNADIYPEVGKFFNVAVGGSNGIMRANVLEDQYKFKDVPYIDIAAFMRNLVKKTVVDQIMIDIEHAEYPMLPFLLKTGQMYKEGVTICQINIEVHNPSPEQKQEFYKYYHLMMAENQYTMLTASTIIGHIRLFMINHADEECHQRYIGDIYDRPYTTTTQKPF
;
A
#
# COMPACT_ATOMS: atom_id res chain seq x y z
N MET A 1 -52.38 -12.78 14.60
CA MET A 1 -52.45 -13.90 13.63
C MET A 1 -51.11 -14.58 13.62
N GLU A 2 -51.10 -15.81 14.10
CA GLU A 2 -49.98 -16.76 14.09
C GLU A 2 -49.75 -17.28 12.65
N PRO A 3 -48.62 -17.95 12.33
CA PRO A 3 -48.51 -19.34 12.72
C PRO A 3 -47.13 -19.79 13.25
N ARG A 4 -47.20 -20.62 14.30
CA ARG A 4 -46.19 -21.58 14.75
C ARG A 4 -46.37 -22.92 14.02
N ILE A 5 -45.48 -23.86 14.36
CA ILE A 5 -45.58 -25.36 14.39
C ILE A 5 -44.55 -26.01 13.42
N PRO A 6 -43.86 -27.12 13.76
CA PRO A 6 -43.35 -27.60 15.06
C PRO A 6 -41.94 -28.28 14.99
N SER A 7 -41.33 -28.56 16.15
CA SER A 7 -40.32 -29.62 16.30
C SER A 7 -40.85 -30.67 17.28
N ILE A 8 -40.90 -31.95 16.88
CA ILE A 8 -41.33 -33.05 17.75
C ILE A 8 -40.50 -34.33 17.48
N PHE A 9 -39.83 -34.78 18.56
CA PHE A 9 -39.58 -36.16 19.03
C PHE A 9 -38.66 -37.09 18.21
N SER A 10 -37.94 -38.06 18.81
CA SER A 10 -38.06 -38.80 20.08
C SER A 10 -36.66 -39.21 20.60
N GLN A 11 -36.34 -39.06 21.89
CA GLN A 11 -36.51 -40.02 23.01
C GLN A 11 -35.96 -41.44 22.79
N PHE A 12 -35.05 -41.91 23.67
CA PHE A 12 -35.37 -42.96 24.64
C PHE A 12 -34.39 -42.96 25.83
N ARG A 13 -34.97 -42.98 27.03
CA ARG A 13 -34.36 -43.17 28.36
C ARG A 13 -34.12 -44.66 28.65
N LEU A 14 -33.36 -44.90 29.73
CA LEU A 14 -33.45 -45.96 30.76
C LEU A 14 -32.04 -46.55 30.98
N GLY A 15 -31.51 -46.77 32.17
CA GLY A 15 -31.95 -46.64 33.54
C GLY A 15 -30.83 -47.27 34.38
N ALA A 16 -30.48 -46.67 35.52
CA ALA A 16 -29.58 -47.31 36.49
C ALA A 16 -30.37 -48.38 37.27
N PRO A 17 -29.71 -49.47 37.68
CA PRO A 17 -29.87 -49.84 39.08
C PRO A 17 -28.59 -50.31 39.79
N GLN A 18 -28.63 -49.92 41.06
CA GLN A 18 -27.98 -50.34 42.29
C GLN A 18 -27.05 -51.57 42.38
N ILE A 19 -26.09 -51.31 43.28
CA ILE A 19 -25.10 -52.11 43.97
C ILE A 19 -25.74 -53.25 44.77
N HIS A 20 -25.21 -54.46 44.64
CA HIS A 20 -25.31 -55.51 45.67
C HIS A 20 -23.94 -56.13 45.94
N THR A 21 -23.53 -56.02 47.20
CA THR A 21 -22.33 -56.60 47.80
C THR A 21 -22.51 -58.11 47.96
N LYS A 22 -21.58 -58.92 47.45
CA LYS A 22 -21.36 -60.29 47.93
C LYS A 22 -19.86 -60.57 48.05
N MET A 23 -19.48 -60.85 49.29
CA MET A 23 -18.17 -61.25 49.76
C MET A 23 -18.01 -62.75 49.49
N GLY A 24 -16.95 -63.14 48.78
CA GLY A 24 -16.61 -64.53 48.49
C GLY A 24 -15.10 -64.67 48.38
N LEU A 25 -14.48 -65.24 49.41
CA LEU A 25 -13.09 -65.68 49.41
C LEU A 25 -12.92 -66.86 48.45
N LEU A 26 -12.07 -66.74 47.42
CA LEU A 26 -11.42 -67.87 46.74
C LEU A 26 -10.04 -67.47 46.21
N LEU A 27 -9.01 -68.06 46.83
CA LEU A 27 -7.65 -68.46 46.38
C LEU A 27 -6.88 -67.67 45.27
N PRO A 28 -5.55 -67.47 45.44
CA PRO A 28 -4.73 -66.73 44.48
C PRO A 28 -4.39 -67.61 43.26
N TYR A 29 -4.95 -67.27 42.09
CA TYR A 29 -4.45 -67.79 40.82
C TYR A 29 -3.32 -66.89 40.32
N GLN A 30 -2.09 -67.40 40.35
CA GLN A 30 -0.90 -66.76 39.81
C GLN A 30 -1.03 -66.62 38.28
N LEU A 31 -1.43 -65.43 37.82
CA LEU A 31 -1.35 -65.05 36.41
C LEU A 31 0.11 -64.87 36.00
N LYS A 32 0.67 -65.94 35.43
CA LYS A 32 1.94 -65.94 34.72
C LYS A 32 1.87 -64.87 33.62
N LYS A 33 2.58 -63.74 33.80
CA LYS A 33 2.72 -62.71 32.77
C LYS A 33 3.33 -63.34 31.52
N SER A 34 2.52 -63.55 30.49
CA SER A 34 2.98 -63.95 29.17
C SER A 34 3.93 -62.87 28.61
N PRO A 35 5.08 -63.25 28.01
CA PRO A 35 6.03 -62.32 27.42
C PRO A 35 5.44 -61.44 26.30
N ALA A 36 4.25 -61.79 25.78
CA ALA A 36 3.52 -60.98 24.81
C ALA A 36 3.01 -59.64 25.39
N SER A 37 2.72 -59.57 26.70
CA SER A 37 2.19 -58.35 27.34
C SER A 37 3.26 -57.26 27.57
N LEU A 38 4.53 -57.64 27.64
CA LEU A 38 5.66 -56.70 27.77
C LEU A 38 6.13 -56.17 26.40
N LEU A 39 5.91 -56.93 25.32
CA LEU A 39 6.17 -56.52 23.94
C LEU A 39 5.13 -55.49 23.45
N PHE A 40 3.86 -55.68 23.80
CA PHE A 40 2.79 -54.71 23.54
C PHE A 40 3.00 -53.38 24.27
N SER A 41 3.56 -53.39 25.49
CA SER A 41 3.83 -52.15 26.23
C SER A 41 5.01 -51.36 25.66
N LYS A 42 6.06 -52.03 25.16
CA LYS A 42 7.21 -51.37 24.51
C LYS A 42 6.87 -50.80 23.14
N GLN A 43 6.09 -51.52 22.32
CA GLN A 43 5.65 -51.02 21.02
C GLN A 43 4.65 -49.86 21.17
N GLY A 44 3.74 -49.93 22.15
CA GLY A 44 2.86 -48.81 22.49
C GLY A 44 3.63 -47.57 22.97
N LEU A 45 4.65 -47.75 23.81
CA LEU A 45 5.49 -46.64 24.26
C LEU A 45 6.29 -46.02 23.11
N LEU A 46 6.84 -46.83 22.20
CA LEU A 46 7.52 -46.33 21.00
C LEU A 46 6.57 -45.52 20.11
N ALA A 47 5.36 -46.01 19.88
CA ALA A 47 4.36 -45.31 19.08
C ALA A 47 3.96 -43.96 19.70
N VAL A 48 3.81 -43.89 21.02
CA VAL A 48 3.55 -42.63 21.73
C VAL A 48 4.74 -41.66 21.57
N VAL A 49 5.97 -42.14 21.71
CA VAL A 49 7.17 -41.31 21.50
C VAL A 49 7.25 -40.81 20.07
N TYR A 50 6.99 -41.65 19.07
CA TYR A 50 6.97 -41.22 17.66
C TYR A 50 5.85 -40.20 17.40
N CYS A 51 4.66 -40.38 17.96
CA CYS A 51 3.59 -39.39 17.86
C CYS A 51 3.96 -38.07 18.52
N LEU A 52 4.58 -38.09 19.69
CA LEU A 52 5.02 -36.87 20.39
C LEU A 52 6.15 -36.16 19.63
N VAL A 53 7.10 -36.90 19.06
CA VAL A 53 8.16 -36.35 18.21
C VAL A 53 7.56 -35.79 16.91
N PHE A 54 6.61 -36.47 16.28
CA PHE A 54 5.93 -35.98 15.09
C PHE A 54 5.10 -34.72 15.38
N ILE A 55 4.37 -34.69 16.50
CA ILE A 55 3.65 -33.49 16.95
C ILE A 55 4.65 -32.36 17.23
N TYR A 56 5.76 -32.63 17.91
CA TYR A 56 6.80 -31.65 18.20
C TYR A 56 7.42 -31.09 16.91
N ILE A 57 7.77 -31.95 15.95
CA ILE A 57 8.25 -31.57 14.62
C ILE A 57 7.17 -30.77 13.88
N CYS A 58 5.91 -31.21 13.88
CA CYS A 58 4.81 -30.45 13.30
C CYS A 58 4.61 -29.10 14.01
N THR A 59 4.81 -28.98 15.32
CA THR A 59 4.78 -27.68 15.99
C THR A 59 6.02 -26.83 15.71
N LEU A 60 7.16 -27.41 15.36
CA LEU A 60 8.32 -26.64 14.89
C LEU A 60 8.17 -26.20 13.42
N PHE A 61 7.55 -27.03 12.57
CA PHE A 61 7.33 -26.74 11.15
C PHE A 61 6.05 -25.94 10.86
N PHE A 62 5.00 -26.11 11.66
CA PHE A 62 3.71 -25.41 11.52
C PHE A 62 3.42 -24.45 12.68
N GLY A 63 4.13 -24.53 13.81
CA GLY A 63 3.96 -23.64 14.96
C GLY A 63 4.89 -22.44 14.91
N SER A 64 4.71 -21.61 13.88
CA SER A 64 4.93 -20.17 13.97
C SER A 64 4.19 -19.48 12.82
N ASN A 65 2.87 -19.69 12.73
CA ASN A 65 2.00 -18.65 12.19
C ASN A 65 1.90 -17.54 13.25
N LYS A 66 3.02 -16.87 13.54
CA LYS A 66 2.91 -15.46 13.93
C LYS A 66 2.24 -14.82 12.73
N SER A 67 1.00 -14.36 12.91
CA SER A 67 0.31 -13.53 11.93
C SER A 67 1.32 -12.51 11.44
N ARG A 68 1.75 -12.62 10.18
CA ARG A 68 2.62 -11.63 9.56
C ARG A 68 1.82 -10.33 9.60
N ASP A 69 2.36 -9.28 10.22
CA ASP A 69 1.74 -7.95 10.23
C ASP A 69 1.74 -7.44 8.79
N ASN A 70 0.71 -7.75 8.00
CA ASN A 70 0.50 -7.11 6.72
C ASN A 70 -0.11 -5.73 6.98
N PHE A 71 0.75 -4.80 7.39
CA PHE A 71 0.34 -3.43 7.71
C PHE A 71 -0.28 -2.71 6.50
N PHE A 72 0.01 -3.12 5.26
CA PHE A 72 -0.70 -2.61 4.08
C PHE A 72 -2.16 -3.09 4.02
N ALA A 73 -2.43 -4.35 4.36
CA ALA A 73 -3.79 -4.85 4.49
C ALA A 73 -4.56 -4.17 5.63
N GLU A 74 -3.91 -3.94 6.78
CA GLU A 74 -4.51 -3.20 7.90
C GLU A 74 -4.86 -1.74 7.51
N ASN A 75 -3.95 -1.07 6.80
CA ASN A 75 -4.20 0.27 6.26
C ASN A 75 -5.39 0.25 5.30
N HIS A 76 -5.39 -0.68 4.34
CA HIS A 76 -6.44 -0.81 3.33
C HIS A 76 -7.82 -1.05 3.98
N GLU A 77 -7.92 -2.00 4.91
CA GLU A 77 -9.16 -2.30 5.63
C GLU A 77 -9.63 -1.10 6.46
N CYS A 78 -8.71 -0.42 7.16
CA CYS A 78 -9.03 0.76 7.95
C CYS A 78 -9.60 1.90 7.10
N VAL A 79 -8.95 2.19 5.96
CA VAL A 79 -9.40 3.23 5.03
C VAL A 79 -10.75 2.84 4.46
N ASN A 80 -10.87 1.64 3.88
CA ASN A 80 -12.09 1.18 3.21
C ASN A 80 -13.30 1.22 4.15
N ARG A 81 -13.17 0.69 5.36
CA ARG A 81 -14.25 0.72 6.38
C ARG A 81 -14.72 2.15 6.72
N LYS A 82 -13.85 3.14 6.62
CA LYS A 82 -14.18 4.55 6.94
C LYS A 82 -14.72 5.33 5.73
N THR A 83 -14.56 4.81 4.52
CA THR A 83 -14.89 5.52 3.27
C THR A 83 -15.91 4.82 2.38
N GLU A 84 -16.16 3.52 2.53
CA GLU A 84 -16.99 2.71 1.62
C GLU A 84 -18.43 3.21 1.47
N SER A 85 -18.97 3.84 2.51
CA SER A 85 -20.33 4.39 2.55
C SER A 85 -20.40 5.90 2.34
N LEU A 86 -19.26 6.57 2.10
CA LEU A 86 -19.23 8.01 1.89
C LEU A 86 -19.56 8.36 0.44
N GLU A 87 -20.47 9.32 0.27
CA GLU A 87 -20.73 9.95 -1.03
C GLU A 87 -19.57 10.87 -1.43
N PHE A 88 -19.50 11.26 -2.71
CA PHE A 88 -18.35 11.96 -3.29
C PHE A 88 -17.93 13.25 -2.55
N ASP A 89 -18.88 14.06 -2.06
CA ASP A 89 -18.58 15.28 -1.31
C ASP A 89 -17.96 14.98 0.07
N GLU A 90 -18.52 14.00 0.78
CA GLU A 90 -18.03 13.61 2.10
C GLU A 90 -16.69 12.89 2.00
N LEU A 91 -16.52 12.04 0.99
CA LEU A 91 -15.27 11.35 0.70
C LEU A 91 -14.15 12.38 0.52
N TYR A 92 -14.32 13.33 -0.41
CA TYR A 92 -13.29 14.32 -0.70
C TYR A 92 -12.89 15.10 0.56
N LYS A 93 -13.88 15.56 1.34
CA LYS A 93 -13.65 16.33 2.56
C LYS A 93 -12.95 15.53 3.67
N ARG A 94 -13.30 14.25 3.84
CA ARG A 94 -12.84 13.43 4.97
C ARG A 94 -11.60 12.61 4.65
N LEU A 95 -11.28 12.40 3.37
CA LEU A 95 -10.20 11.52 2.94
C LEU A 95 -8.87 11.86 3.65
N PRO A 96 -8.43 13.13 3.77
CA PRO A 96 -7.14 13.41 4.38
C PRO A 96 -7.06 13.03 5.86
N GLU A 97 -8.15 13.26 6.62
CA GLU A 97 -8.26 12.82 8.01
C GLU A 97 -8.20 11.28 8.10
N VAL A 98 -8.95 10.58 7.25
CA VAL A 98 -9.00 9.11 7.23
C VAL A 98 -7.64 8.51 6.88
N VAL A 99 -6.97 9.03 5.85
CA VAL A 99 -5.64 8.57 5.44
C VAL A 99 -4.65 8.68 6.60
N ASN A 100 -4.62 9.83 7.29
CA ASN A 100 -3.69 10.02 8.40
C ASN A 100 -4.02 9.14 9.62
N GLN A 101 -5.30 8.90 9.91
CA GLN A 101 -5.72 8.01 10.99
C GLN A 101 -5.36 6.54 10.74
N CYS A 102 -5.47 6.09 9.48
CA CYS A 102 -5.18 4.72 9.08
C CYS A 102 -3.73 4.51 8.64
N SER A 103 -2.91 5.56 8.66
CA SER A 103 -1.57 5.55 8.09
C SER A 103 -0.64 4.57 8.82
N VAL A 104 0.12 3.83 8.03
CA VAL A 104 1.19 2.94 8.47
C VAL A 104 2.58 3.55 8.24
N ARG A 105 2.64 4.87 8.02
CA ARG A 105 3.89 5.60 7.74
C ARG A 105 5.00 5.34 8.76
N GLY A 106 4.65 5.11 10.03
CA GLY A 106 5.62 4.81 11.09
C GLY A 106 6.36 3.47 10.93
N ARG A 107 5.93 2.62 9.98
CA ARG A 107 6.62 1.37 9.61
C ARG A 107 7.71 1.59 8.56
N LEU A 108 7.64 2.69 7.81
CA LEU A 108 8.49 2.95 6.65
C LEU A 108 9.50 4.07 6.97
N ASN A 109 10.66 4.02 6.33
CA ASN A 109 11.66 5.09 6.42
C ASN A 109 11.29 6.23 5.47
N ILE A 110 10.35 7.08 5.89
CA ILE A 110 9.87 8.21 5.07
C ILE A 110 10.64 9.47 5.43
N GLN A 111 11.16 10.14 4.41
CA GLN A 111 11.72 11.49 4.50
C GLN A 111 10.76 12.50 3.84
N GLY A 112 10.64 13.68 4.44
CA GLY A 112 9.97 14.84 3.84
C GLY A 112 10.98 15.82 3.25
N PHE A 113 10.63 16.40 2.10
CA PHE A 113 11.39 17.43 1.40
C PHE A 113 10.48 18.64 1.22
N THR A 114 10.87 19.76 1.80
CA THR A 114 9.98 20.93 1.95
C THR A 114 10.47 22.06 1.08
N ASN A 115 9.55 22.68 0.35
CA ASN A 115 9.73 23.94 -0.36
C ASN A 115 8.86 25.03 0.33
N THR A 116 8.59 26.15 -0.33
CA THR A 116 7.84 27.25 0.29
C THR A 116 6.36 26.98 0.49
N ASP A 117 5.75 26.08 -0.29
CA ASP A 117 4.31 25.82 -0.27
C ASP A 117 3.94 24.44 0.29
N GLU A 118 4.80 23.44 0.18
CA GLU A 118 4.47 22.05 0.44
C GLU A 118 5.60 21.19 1.02
N THR A 119 5.26 19.94 1.34
CA THR A 119 6.24 18.91 1.70
C THR A 119 5.96 17.66 0.89
N LYS A 120 6.94 17.29 0.06
CA LYS A 120 6.95 16.09 -0.76
C LYS A 120 7.57 14.96 0.05
N TYR A 121 6.93 13.80 0.11
CA TYR A 121 7.41 12.67 0.90
C TYR A 121 8.04 11.60 0.01
N HIS A 122 9.02 10.85 0.54
CA HIS A 122 9.65 9.72 -0.14
C HIS A 122 9.98 8.64 0.87
N VAL A 123 9.62 7.38 0.59
CA VAL A 123 10.18 6.21 1.27
C VAL A 123 11.59 6.01 0.72
N MET A 124 12.58 6.05 1.59
CA MET A 124 13.98 5.92 1.18
C MET A 124 14.29 4.52 0.64
N PRO A 125 15.16 4.41 -0.37
CA PRO A 125 15.50 3.13 -1.01
C PRO A 125 16.14 2.14 -0.04
N THR A 126 15.87 0.86 -0.27
CA THR A 126 16.59 -0.25 0.36
C THR A 126 17.96 -0.44 -0.28
N GLU A 127 18.83 -1.25 0.34
CA GLU A 127 20.10 -1.67 -0.26
C GLU A 127 19.93 -2.38 -1.61
N TYR A 128 18.76 -2.99 -1.87
CA TYR A 128 18.45 -3.55 -3.19
C TYR A 128 18.44 -2.46 -4.25
N ALA A 129 17.71 -1.36 -4.01
CA ALA A 129 17.57 -0.26 -4.96
C ALA A 129 18.88 0.51 -5.21
N LEU A 130 19.79 0.54 -4.23
CA LEU A 130 21.07 1.26 -4.34
C LEU A 130 22.12 0.52 -5.18
N GLN A 131 21.85 -0.72 -5.62
CA GLN A 131 22.79 -1.47 -6.46
C GLN A 131 22.93 -0.80 -7.84
N PRO A 132 24.16 -0.73 -8.42
CA PRO A 132 24.40 -0.04 -9.70
C PRO A 132 23.61 -0.56 -10.91
N ARG A 133 23.03 -1.77 -10.81
CA ARG A 133 22.20 -2.36 -11.86
C ARG A 133 20.81 -1.73 -11.97
N HIS A 134 20.40 -0.97 -10.95
CA HIS A 134 19.09 -0.35 -10.87
C HIS A 134 19.19 1.14 -11.15
N ASP A 135 18.54 1.58 -12.21
CA ASP A 135 18.33 3.01 -12.45
C ASP A 135 17.32 3.54 -11.43
N CYS A 136 17.55 4.75 -10.92
CA CYS A 136 16.55 5.51 -10.17
C CYS A 136 16.04 6.70 -11.01
N THR A 137 14.71 6.87 -11.08
CA THR A 137 14.03 7.88 -11.90
C THR A 137 13.01 8.67 -11.07
N ILE A 138 13.18 9.98 -11.02
CA ILE A 138 12.28 10.89 -10.33
C ILE A 138 11.68 11.88 -11.33
N ILE A 139 10.37 12.09 -11.25
CA ILE A 139 9.63 12.96 -12.16
C ILE A 139 8.88 14.03 -11.38
N SER A 140 8.99 15.29 -11.80
CA SER A 140 8.21 16.43 -11.33
C SER A 140 7.35 16.98 -12.47
N LEU A 141 6.03 16.95 -12.33
CA LEU A 141 5.07 17.53 -13.27
C LEU A 141 4.45 18.78 -12.65
N GLY A 142 4.56 19.90 -13.38
CA GLY A 142 4.28 21.23 -12.87
C GLY A 142 5.32 21.66 -11.85
N VAL A 143 6.53 21.86 -12.37
CA VAL A 143 7.70 22.25 -11.57
C VAL A 143 7.45 23.54 -10.79
N GLY A 144 6.66 24.46 -11.36
CA GLY A 144 6.45 25.77 -10.75
C GLY A 144 7.77 26.54 -10.62
N LYS A 145 7.80 27.56 -9.75
CA LYS A 145 8.96 28.46 -9.59
C LYS A 145 9.85 28.12 -8.39
N ASP A 146 9.56 27.03 -7.69
CA ASP A 146 10.28 26.62 -6.48
C ASP A 146 10.67 25.14 -6.56
N VAL A 147 11.97 24.91 -6.74
CA VAL A 147 12.57 23.57 -6.89
C VAL A 147 13.32 23.12 -5.63
N GLU A 148 13.08 23.76 -4.48
CA GLU A 148 13.86 23.50 -3.27
C GLU A 148 13.64 22.09 -2.72
N ALA A 149 12.41 21.56 -2.78
CA ALA A 149 12.13 20.18 -2.41
C ALA A 149 12.88 19.19 -3.32
N GLU A 150 12.90 19.44 -4.63
CA GLU A 150 13.65 18.66 -5.60
C GLU A 150 15.16 18.71 -5.37
N LYS A 151 15.71 19.88 -5.02
CA LYS A 151 17.14 20.05 -4.67
C LYS A 151 17.52 19.25 -3.43
N GLN A 152 16.70 19.30 -2.38
CA GLN A 152 16.92 18.49 -1.18
C GLN A 152 16.83 16.99 -1.49
N MET A 153 15.89 16.60 -2.34
CA MET A 153 15.76 15.20 -2.75
C MET A 153 16.94 14.74 -3.62
N LEU A 154 17.47 15.58 -4.51
CA LEU A 154 18.70 15.31 -5.25
C LEU A 154 19.89 15.12 -4.30
N ALA A 155 20.02 15.95 -3.27
CA ALA A 155 21.08 15.81 -2.27
C ALA A 155 20.98 14.50 -1.49
N ALA A 156 19.76 14.04 -1.17
CA ALA A 156 19.51 12.77 -0.50
C ALA A 156 19.66 11.56 -1.43
N LEU A 157 19.38 11.72 -2.73
CA LEU A 157 19.35 10.67 -3.75
C LEU A 157 20.19 11.04 -4.98
N PRO A 158 21.51 11.25 -4.83
CA PRO A 158 22.36 11.80 -5.89
C PRO A 158 22.56 10.85 -7.09
N HIS A 159 22.15 9.59 -6.97
CA HIS A 159 22.22 8.59 -8.03
C HIS A 159 20.96 8.57 -8.93
N CYS A 160 19.89 9.26 -8.51
CA CYS A 160 18.65 9.32 -9.28
C CYS A 160 18.74 10.32 -10.43
N LYS A 161 18.04 10.00 -11.53
CA LYS A 161 17.86 10.89 -12.67
C LYS A 161 16.54 11.63 -12.51
N PHE A 162 16.60 12.96 -12.51
CA PHE A 162 15.43 13.82 -12.35
C PHE A 162 14.95 14.35 -13.69
N PHE A 163 13.63 14.36 -13.87
CA PHE A 163 12.95 14.87 -15.06
C PHE A 163 11.82 15.82 -14.63
N GLY A 164 11.86 17.05 -15.11
CA GLY A 164 10.86 18.07 -14.84
C GLY A 164 10.07 18.40 -16.09
N ALA A 165 8.77 18.62 -15.96
CA ALA A 165 7.92 19.09 -17.06
C ALA A 165 7.04 20.25 -16.59
N ASP A 166 7.07 21.36 -17.33
CA ASP A 166 6.22 22.52 -17.07
C ASP A 166 6.02 23.34 -18.36
N PRO A 167 4.82 23.88 -18.62
CA PRO A 167 4.59 24.72 -19.80
C PRO A 167 5.24 26.10 -19.74
N VAL A 168 5.61 26.61 -18.56
CA VAL A 168 6.32 27.88 -18.40
C VAL A 168 7.81 27.68 -18.66
N ASN A 169 8.36 28.41 -19.64
CA ASN A 169 9.79 28.30 -19.96
C ASN A 169 10.65 29.26 -19.12
N ASP A 170 10.22 30.51 -18.97
CA ASP A 170 11.11 31.65 -18.66
C ASP A 170 11.85 31.56 -17.31
N THR A 171 11.23 30.97 -16.28
CA THR A 171 11.90 30.75 -14.97
C THR A 171 12.36 29.31 -14.81
N ASN A 172 11.56 28.36 -15.32
CA ASN A 172 11.73 26.94 -14.99
C ASN A 172 12.87 26.30 -15.77
N ALA A 173 13.12 26.78 -16.99
CA ALA A 173 14.27 26.35 -17.79
C ALA A 173 15.61 26.83 -17.23
N ASP A 174 15.61 27.84 -16.34
CA ASP A 174 16.82 28.32 -15.69
C ASP A 174 17.07 27.61 -14.35
N ILE A 175 16.02 27.34 -13.56
CA ILE A 175 16.16 26.77 -12.19
C ILE A 175 16.20 25.24 -12.16
N TYR A 176 15.44 24.54 -13.03
CA TYR A 176 15.35 23.08 -12.97
C TYR A 176 16.61 22.34 -13.48
N PRO A 177 17.42 22.88 -14.42
CA PRO A 177 18.67 22.22 -14.83
C PRO A 177 19.67 21.96 -13.70
N GLU A 178 19.56 22.66 -12.57
CA GLU A 178 20.35 22.37 -11.36
C GLU A 178 19.95 21.05 -10.70
N VAL A 179 18.72 20.58 -10.96
CA VAL A 179 18.15 19.33 -10.44
C VAL A 179 18.28 18.20 -11.46
N GLY A 180 17.90 18.47 -12.71
CA GLY A 180 17.79 17.42 -13.73
C GLY A 180 17.38 17.93 -15.10
N LYS A 181 16.81 17.04 -15.92
CA LYS A 181 16.42 17.38 -17.28
C LYS A 181 15.04 18.03 -17.30
N PHE A 182 14.95 19.25 -17.80
CA PHE A 182 13.69 19.97 -17.98
C PHE A 182 13.08 19.76 -19.37
N PHE A 183 11.75 19.67 -19.42
CA PHE A 183 10.96 19.65 -20.65
C PHE A 183 9.92 20.77 -20.60
N ASN A 184 10.00 21.71 -21.53
CA ASN A 184 9.00 22.77 -21.64
C ASN A 184 7.74 22.27 -22.36
N VAL A 185 6.88 21.55 -21.63
CA VAL A 185 5.64 20.95 -22.14
C VAL A 185 4.66 20.73 -20.99
N ALA A 186 3.37 20.93 -21.24
CA ALA A 186 2.36 20.51 -20.28
C ALA A 186 2.09 19.01 -20.39
N VAL A 187 1.99 18.33 -19.24
CA VAL A 187 1.67 16.90 -19.17
C VAL A 187 0.30 16.74 -18.52
N GLY A 188 -0.58 15.97 -19.15
CA GLY A 188 -1.96 15.79 -18.71
C GLY A 188 -2.54 14.42 -19.08
N GLY A 189 -3.88 14.31 -19.10
CA GLY A 189 -4.59 13.10 -19.51
C GLY A 189 -4.84 12.96 -21.03
N SER A 190 -4.51 13.97 -21.83
CA SER A 190 -4.79 14.00 -23.27
C SER A 190 -3.75 14.81 -24.05
N ASN A 191 -3.59 14.48 -25.33
CA ASN A 191 -2.80 15.28 -26.28
C ASN A 191 -3.62 16.40 -26.88
N GLY A 192 -2.99 17.53 -27.22
CA GLY A 192 -3.60 18.60 -28.01
C GLY A 192 -3.26 19.98 -27.48
N ILE A 193 -3.95 21.00 -27.97
CA ILE A 193 -3.87 22.36 -27.42
C ILE A 193 -5.03 22.51 -26.43
N MET A 194 -4.72 22.78 -25.17
CA MET A 194 -5.72 22.97 -24.11
C MET A 194 -5.44 24.24 -23.34
N ARG A 195 -6.52 24.82 -22.79
CA ARG A 195 -6.45 26.02 -21.97
C ARG A 195 -6.00 25.64 -20.56
N ALA A 196 -4.76 26.00 -20.21
CA ALA A 196 -4.17 25.77 -18.88
C ALA A 196 -4.17 27.08 -18.08
N ASN A 197 -4.27 26.97 -16.74
CA ASN A 197 -3.94 28.10 -15.86
C ASN A 197 -2.43 28.05 -15.57
N VAL A 198 -1.71 29.10 -15.95
CA VAL A 198 -0.24 29.08 -16.00
C VAL A 198 0.32 30.17 -15.08
N LEU A 199 1.27 29.79 -14.21
CA LEU A 199 1.93 30.71 -13.27
C LEU A 199 3.14 31.41 -13.92
N GLU A 200 2.90 32.59 -14.49
CA GLU A 200 3.96 33.55 -14.83
C GLU A 200 4.12 34.52 -13.66
N ASP A 201 3.93 35.83 -13.83
CA ASP A 201 3.88 36.76 -12.69
C ASP A 201 2.57 36.64 -11.89
N GLN A 202 1.52 36.21 -12.57
CA GLN A 202 0.21 35.88 -12.03
C GLN A 202 -0.38 34.74 -12.85
N TYR A 203 -1.31 34.00 -12.24
CA TYR A 203 -2.09 32.97 -12.92
C TYR A 203 -2.86 33.54 -14.10
N LYS A 204 -2.55 33.03 -15.30
CA LYS A 204 -3.21 33.41 -16.55
C LYS A 204 -3.58 32.17 -17.34
N PHE A 205 -4.80 32.17 -17.87
CA PHE A 205 -5.21 31.14 -18.80
C PHE A 205 -4.50 31.31 -20.15
N LYS A 206 -3.84 30.27 -20.64
CA LYS A 206 -3.18 30.22 -21.94
C LYS A 206 -3.46 28.91 -22.67
N ASP A 207 -3.45 28.98 -23.99
CA ASP A 207 -3.46 27.78 -24.82
C ASP A 207 -2.06 27.18 -24.85
N VAL A 208 -1.95 25.95 -24.37
CA VAL A 208 -0.68 25.27 -24.16
C VAL A 208 -0.72 23.91 -24.87
N PRO A 209 0.37 23.50 -25.54
CA PRO A 209 0.48 22.14 -26.05
C PRO A 209 0.64 21.16 -24.88
N TYR A 210 -0.34 20.26 -24.78
CA TYR A 210 -0.32 19.11 -23.87
C TYR A 210 0.12 17.85 -24.59
N ILE A 211 0.86 17.05 -23.85
CA ILE A 211 1.06 15.63 -24.14
C ILE A 211 0.47 14.80 -23.00
N ASP A 212 -0.13 13.66 -23.35
CA ASP A 212 -0.59 12.73 -22.33
C ASP A 212 0.60 12.10 -21.59
N ILE A 213 0.41 11.73 -20.32
CA ILE A 213 1.49 11.18 -19.49
C ILE A 213 2.13 9.91 -20.09
N ALA A 214 1.36 9.07 -20.80
CA ALA A 214 1.93 7.89 -21.44
C ALA A 214 2.86 8.28 -22.61
N ALA A 215 2.47 9.26 -23.42
CA ALA A 215 3.32 9.83 -24.46
C ALA A 215 4.56 10.52 -23.89
N PHE A 216 4.44 11.24 -22.77
CA PHE A 216 5.57 11.82 -22.05
C PHE A 216 6.58 10.74 -21.65
N MET A 217 6.09 9.66 -21.03
CA MET A 217 6.95 8.54 -20.61
C MET A 217 7.60 7.83 -21.79
N ARG A 218 6.83 7.50 -22.82
CA ARG A 218 7.30 6.74 -23.99
C ARG A 218 8.28 7.53 -24.85
N ASN A 219 8.05 8.83 -25.04
CA ASN A 219 8.78 9.62 -26.02
C ASN A 219 9.89 10.48 -25.40
N LEU A 220 9.74 10.92 -24.15
CA LEU A 220 10.66 11.89 -23.53
C LEU A 220 11.49 11.29 -22.39
N VAL A 221 10.85 10.66 -21.40
CA VAL A 221 11.55 10.10 -20.23
C VAL A 221 12.22 8.76 -20.56
N LYS A 222 11.52 7.88 -21.26
CA LYS A 222 11.98 6.55 -21.71
C LYS A 222 12.47 5.67 -20.55
N LYS A 223 11.71 5.64 -19.47
CA LYS A 223 11.92 4.79 -18.30
C LYS A 223 10.68 3.96 -18.01
N THR A 224 10.90 2.68 -17.70
CA THR A 224 9.84 1.72 -17.37
C THR A 224 9.63 1.59 -15.87
N VAL A 225 10.57 2.06 -15.04
CA VAL A 225 10.40 2.16 -13.59
C VAL A 225 10.59 3.63 -13.20
N VAL A 226 9.58 4.17 -12.52
CA VAL A 226 9.56 5.52 -11.96
C VAL A 226 9.50 5.37 -10.45
N ASP A 227 10.60 5.68 -9.81
CA ASP A 227 10.79 5.59 -8.37
C ASP A 227 9.88 6.57 -7.62
N GLN A 228 9.74 7.78 -8.15
CA GLN A 228 8.74 8.75 -7.68
C GLN A 228 8.25 9.65 -8.81
N ILE A 229 6.94 9.90 -8.82
CA ILE A 229 6.32 11.00 -9.57
C ILE A 229 5.67 12.00 -8.61
N MET A 230 5.85 13.28 -8.88
CA MET A 230 5.28 14.41 -8.17
C MET A 230 4.37 15.14 -9.16
N ILE A 231 3.10 15.31 -8.83
CA ILE A 231 2.07 15.80 -9.74
C ILE A 231 1.38 17.01 -9.11
N ASP A 232 1.64 18.19 -9.67
CA ASP A 232 0.96 19.43 -9.36
C ASP A 232 0.72 20.21 -10.66
N ILE A 233 -0.40 19.94 -11.34
CA ILE A 233 -0.61 20.38 -12.74
C ILE A 233 -1.91 21.15 -12.95
N GLU A 234 -2.35 21.90 -11.94
CA GLU A 234 -3.40 22.92 -12.05
C GLU A 234 -4.68 22.40 -12.72
N HIS A 235 -5.32 21.40 -12.09
CA HIS A 235 -6.51 20.67 -12.54
C HIS A 235 -6.31 19.67 -13.70
N ALA A 236 -5.15 19.62 -14.35
CA ALA A 236 -4.91 18.62 -15.39
C ALA A 236 -4.70 17.19 -14.83
N GLU A 237 -4.67 17.04 -13.50
CA GLU A 237 -4.54 15.75 -12.82
C GLU A 237 -5.79 14.89 -12.92
N TYR A 238 -7.01 15.45 -12.92
CA TYR A 238 -8.25 14.64 -12.99
C TYR A 238 -8.32 13.71 -14.20
N PRO A 239 -8.11 14.19 -15.44
CA PRO A 239 -8.07 13.29 -16.60
C PRO A 239 -6.83 12.40 -16.62
N MET A 240 -5.80 12.69 -15.83
CA MET A 240 -4.60 11.86 -15.67
C MET A 240 -4.81 10.71 -14.67
N LEU A 241 -5.66 10.86 -13.65
CA LEU A 241 -5.89 9.85 -12.61
C LEU A 241 -6.09 8.41 -13.15
N PRO A 242 -6.89 8.18 -14.22
CA PRO A 242 -7.06 6.82 -14.76
C PRO A 242 -5.79 6.18 -15.32
N PHE A 243 -4.76 6.97 -15.66
CA PHE A 243 -3.47 6.44 -16.11
C PHE A 243 -2.69 5.76 -14.99
N LEU A 244 -2.94 6.11 -13.72
CA LEU A 244 -2.21 5.62 -12.55
C LEU A 244 -2.68 4.24 -12.08
N LEU A 245 -3.85 3.79 -12.54
CA LEU A 245 -4.45 2.49 -12.23
C LEU A 245 -3.71 1.33 -12.93
N LYS A 246 -3.78 0.10 -12.38
CA LYS A 246 -3.33 -1.14 -13.07
C LYS A 246 -4.06 -1.36 -14.39
N THR A 247 -5.31 -0.92 -14.46
CA THR A 247 -6.11 -0.95 -15.70
C THR A 247 -5.80 0.21 -16.66
N GLY A 248 -4.97 1.16 -16.23
CA GLY A 248 -4.57 2.37 -16.95
C GLY A 248 -3.54 2.13 -18.05
N GLN A 249 -3.30 3.17 -18.87
CA GLN A 249 -2.40 3.10 -20.02
C GLN A 249 -0.92 2.93 -19.61
N MET A 250 -0.49 3.54 -18.49
CA MET A 250 0.89 3.45 -18.03
C MET A 250 1.29 2.01 -17.71
N TYR A 251 0.43 1.30 -16.96
CA TYR A 251 0.64 -0.11 -16.64
C TYR A 251 0.63 -0.99 -17.90
N LYS A 252 -0.29 -0.75 -18.83
CA LYS A 252 -0.36 -1.47 -20.13
C LYS A 252 0.89 -1.28 -20.99
N GLU A 253 1.56 -0.14 -20.87
CA GLU A 253 2.83 0.14 -21.55
C GLU A 253 4.07 -0.35 -20.77
N GLY A 254 3.88 -1.05 -19.66
CA GLY A 254 4.96 -1.60 -18.84
C GLY A 254 5.70 -0.53 -18.04
N VAL A 255 5.04 0.58 -17.70
CA VAL A 255 5.58 1.57 -16.78
C VAL A 255 5.06 1.30 -15.36
N THR A 256 5.99 1.01 -14.46
CA THR A 256 5.76 0.86 -13.03
C THR A 256 6.09 2.17 -12.33
N ILE A 257 5.15 2.67 -11.51
CA ILE A 257 5.36 3.83 -10.62
C ILE A 257 5.39 3.31 -9.18
N CYS A 258 6.44 3.63 -8.44
CA CYS A 258 6.60 3.17 -7.07
C CYS A 258 6.02 4.12 -6.04
N GLN A 259 6.16 5.43 -6.24
CA GLN A 259 5.71 6.43 -5.28
C GLN A 259 5.07 7.61 -5.99
N ILE A 260 4.01 8.15 -5.39
CA ILE A 260 3.25 9.27 -5.96
C ILE A 260 3.06 10.31 -4.86
N ASN A 261 3.55 11.53 -5.10
CA ASN A 261 3.03 12.73 -4.45
C ASN A 261 2.11 13.41 -5.46
N ILE A 262 0.89 13.75 -5.06
CA ILE A 262 -0.08 14.41 -5.93
C ILE A 262 -0.82 15.50 -5.17
N GLU A 263 -0.90 16.69 -5.76
CA GLU A 263 -1.85 17.74 -5.40
C GLU A 263 -3.09 17.59 -6.27
N VAL A 264 -4.18 17.16 -5.66
CA VAL A 264 -5.51 17.17 -6.27
C VAL A 264 -6.13 18.52 -5.95
N HIS A 265 -6.32 19.34 -6.98
CA HIS A 265 -6.82 20.71 -6.85
C HIS A 265 -8.27 20.71 -6.33
N ASN A 266 -8.81 21.89 -6.03
CA ASN A 266 -10.14 22.00 -5.47
C ASN A 266 -11.17 21.72 -6.59
N PRO A 267 -11.98 20.66 -6.51
CA PRO A 267 -12.70 20.13 -7.66
C PRO A 267 -13.99 20.91 -7.99
N SER A 268 -14.32 20.97 -9.29
CA SER A 268 -15.69 21.15 -9.76
C SER A 268 -16.59 19.96 -9.40
N PRO A 269 -17.93 20.06 -9.50
CA PRO A 269 -18.82 18.91 -9.30
C PRO A 269 -18.48 17.70 -10.18
N GLU A 270 -18.09 17.92 -11.43
CA GLU A 270 -17.69 16.87 -12.37
C GLU A 270 -16.36 16.23 -11.96
N GLN A 271 -15.37 17.05 -11.60
CA GLN A 271 -14.07 16.60 -11.12
C GLN A 271 -14.17 15.79 -9.81
N LYS A 272 -15.13 16.11 -8.93
CA LYS A 272 -15.43 15.28 -7.76
C LYS A 272 -15.89 13.89 -8.15
N GLN A 273 -16.72 13.76 -9.18
CA GLN A 273 -17.17 12.46 -9.67
C GLN A 273 -16.03 11.67 -10.31
N GLU A 274 -15.15 12.34 -11.05
CA GLU A 274 -13.95 11.72 -11.62
C GLU A 274 -13.02 11.20 -10.52
N PHE A 275 -12.73 12.03 -9.50
CA PHE A 275 -11.93 11.63 -8.35
C PHE A 275 -12.58 10.49 -7.57
N TYR A 276 -13.89 10.55 -7.32
CA TYR A 276 -14.64 9.49 -6.64
C TYR A 276 -14.54 8.16 -7.37
N LYS A 277 -14.72 8.17 -8.70
CA LYS A 277 -14.58 6.97 -9.53
C LYS A 277 -13.15 6.44 -9.47
N TYR A 278 -12.14 7.31 -9.62
CA TYR A 278 -10.74 6.92 -9.50
C TYR A 278 -10.44 6.29 -8.15
N TYR A 279 -10.87 6.92 -7.06
CA TYR A 279 -10.65 6.46 -5.69
C TYR A 279 -11.14 5.02 -5.50
N HIS A 280 -12.39 4.74 -5.87
CA HIS A 280 -12.96 3.40 -5.71
C HIS A 280 -12.25 2.34 -6.55
N LEU A 281 -11.82 2.69 -7.77
CA LEU A 281 -11.01 1.79 -8.60
C LEU A 281 -9.63 1.54 -7.99
N MET A 282 -8.95 2.59 -7.52
CA MET A 282 -7.64 2.49 -6.87
C MET A 282 -7.71 1.62 -5.61
N MET A 283 -8.75 1.81 -4.79
CA MET A 283 -9.00 0.97 -3.62
C MET A 283 -9.24 -0.49 -4.03
N ALA A 284 -10.11 -0.75 -5.01
CA ALA A 284 -10.39 -2.10 -5.48
C ALA A 284 -9.14 -2.83 -6.05
N GLU A 285 -8.24 -2.11 -6.72
CA GLU A 285 -6.98 -2.67 -7.25
C GLU A 285 -5.94 -2.98 -6.16
N ASN A 286 -6.13 -2.40 -4.96
CA ASN A 286 -5.25 -2.49 -3.80
C ASN A 286 -3.75 -2.45 -4.18
N GLN A 287 -3.40 -1.51 -5.06
CA GLN A 287 -2.04 -1.33 -5.55
C GLN A 287 -1.26 -0.36 -4.67
N TYR A 288 -1.90 0.75 -4.35
CA TYR A 288 -1.30 1.87 -3.64
C TYR A 288 -1.81 1.93 -2.21
N THR A 289 -0.90 2.20 -1.28
CA THR A 289 -1.24 2.54 0.09
C THR A 289 -1.03 4.03 0.29
N MET A 290 -2.09 4.72 0.71
CA MET A 290 -2.04 6.12 1.10
C MET A 290 -1.40 6.26 2.48
N LEU A 291 -0.30 7.03 2.55
CA LEU A 291 0.54 7.13 3.75
C LEU A 291 0.40 8.48 4.45
N THR A 292 0.18 9.55 3.72
CA THR A 292 -0.09 10.85 4.33
C THR A 292 -0.93 11.69 3.39
N ALA A 293 -1.79 12.51 3.98
CA ALA A 293 -2.60 13.45 3.25
C ALA A 293 -2.75 14.76 4.02
N SER A 294 -2.89 15.87 3.32
CA SER A 294 -3.21 17.17 3.91
C SER A 294 -4.18 17.94 3.04
N THR A 295 -4.87 18.92 3.65
CA THR A 295 -5.74 19.84 2.92
C THR A 295 -5.29 21.27 3.10
N ILE A 296 -5.14 22.00 2.00
CA ILE A 296 -4.86 23.43 1.97
C ILE A 296 -5.77 24.08 0.94
N ILE A 297 -6.61 25.04 1.36
CA ILE A 297 -7.53 25.79 0.48
C ILE A 297 -8.43 24.86 -0.38
N GLY A 298 -8.74 23.66 0.11
CA GLY A 298 -9.57 22.68 -0.60
C GLY A 298 -8.81 21.77 -1.57
N HIS A 299 -7.51 21.96 -1.75
CA HIS A 299 -6.63 20.99 -2.43
C HIS A 299 -6.31 19.85 -1.47
N ILE A 300 -6.19 18.63 -2.00
CA ILE A 300 -5.71 17.46 -1.27
C ILE A 300 -4.31 17.14 -1.77
N ARG A 301 -3.33 17.21 -0.87
CA ARG A 301 -1.99 16.65 -1.12
C ARG A 301 -1.92 15.26 -0.56
N LEU A 302 -1.53 14.29 -1.39
CA LEU A 302 -1.56 12.87 -1.05
C LEU A 302 -0.24 12.21 -1.43
N PHE A 303 0.33 11.46 -0.49
CA PHE A 303 1.48 10.60 -0.74
C PHE A 303 1.08 9.13 -0.66
N MET A 304 1.48 8.36 -1.67
CA MET A 304 1.15 6.96 -1.82
C MET A 304 2.35 6.13 -2.26
N ILE A 305 2.42 4.87 -1.81
CA ILE A 305 3.40 3.89 -2.25
C ILE A 305 2.72 2.69 -2.91
N ASN A 306 3.27 2.22 -4.02
CA ASN A 306 2.88 0.98 -4.69
C ASN A 306 3.47 -0.21 -3.94
N HIS A 307 2.64 -0.85 -3.11
CA HIS A 307 3.07 -2.00 -2.31
C HIS A 307 2.85 -3.33 -3.02
N ALA A 308 2.02 -3.34 -4.08
CA ALA A 308 1.63 -4.56 -4.77
C ALA A 308 2.57 -4.96 -5.91
N ASP A 309 3.35 -4.02 -6.45
CA ASP A 309 4.36 -4.29 -7.47
C ASP A 309 5.65 -4.84 -6.85
N GLU A 310 6.17 -5.94 -7.39
CA GLU A 310 7.34 -6.63 -6.84
C GLU A 310 8.61 -5.77 -6.89
N GLU A 311 8.82 -5.01 -7.96
CA GLU A 311 10.01 -4.16 -8.10
C GLU A 311 9.95 -3.02 -7.08
N CYS A 312 8.78 -2.39 -6.91
CA CYS A 312 8.59 -1.35 -5.90
C CYS A 312 8.73 -1.89 -4.47
N HIS A 313 8.21 -3.10 -4.23
CA HIS A 313 8.36 -3.77 -2.95
C HIS A 313 9.83 -4.01 -2.62
N GLN A 314 10.62 -4.55 -3.55
CA GLN A 314 12.05 -4.79 -3.33
C GLN A 314 12.81 -3.47 -3.13
N ARG A 315 12.47 -2.42 -3.89
CA ARG A 315 13.15 -1.13 -3.81
C ARG A 315 12.88 -0.34 -2.54
N TYR A 316 11.69 -0.41 -1.97
CA TYR A 316 11.27 0.54 -0.92
C TYR A 316 10.69 -0.08 0.35
N ILE A 317 10.32 -1.36 0.30
CA ILE A 317 9.68 -2.04 1.43
C ILE A 317 10.64 -3.10 1.98
N GLY A 318 11.08 -4.03 1.12
CA GLY A 318 12.02 -5.09 1.45
C GLY A 318 11.64 -5.86 2.71
N ASP A 319 12.65 -6.18 3.52
CA ASP A 319 12.50 -7.00 4.72
C ASP A 319 11.65 -6.34 5.82
N ILE A 320 11.34 -5.04 5.72
CA ILE A 320 10.46 -4.36 6.70
C ILE A 320 9.09 -5.05 6.72
N TYR A 321 8.63 -5.53 5.57
CA TYR A 321 7.36 -6.26 5.45
C TYR A 321 7.31 -7.52 6.32
N ASP A 322 8.46 -8.16 6.54
CA ASP A 322 8.55 -9.41 7.30
C ASP A 322 8.87 -9.21 8.78
N ARG A 323 9.09 -7.96 9.22
CA ARG A 323 9.48 -7.65 10.60
C ARG A 323 8.24 -7.41 11.49
N PRO A 324 8.17 -8.03 12.69
CA PRO A 324 7.16 -7.69 13.69
C PRO A 324 7.26 -6.22 14.09
N TYR A 325 6.13 -5.57 14.42
CA TYR A 325 6.19 -4.22 14.99
C TYR A 325 6.93 -4.24 16.33
N THR A 326 8.04 -3.51 16.40
CA THR A 326 8.68 -3.20 17.68
C THR A 326 8.50 -1.71 17.95
N THR A 327 7.72 -1.35 18.97
CA THR A 327 7.45 0.04 19.41
C THR A 327 8.69 0.80 19.93
N THR A 328 9.88 0.24 19.76
CA THR A 328 11.14 0.74 20.30
C THR A 328 12.00 1.31 19.18
N THR A 329 11.58 2.45 18.61
CA THR A 329 12.42 3.55 18.09
C THR A 329 11.60 4.45 17.17
N GLN A 330 10.61 5.17 17.73
CA GLN A 330 10.28 6.47 17.15
C GLN A 330 11.24 7.48 17.76
N LYS A 331 12.34 7.78 17.06
CA LYS A 331 12.94 9.10 17.21
C LYS A 331 11.99 10.06 16.48
N PRO A 332 11.41 11.06 17.16
CA PRO A 332 10.69 12.11 16.46
C PRO A 332 11.71 12.86 15.59
N PHE A 333 11.39 12.99 14.30
CA PHE A 333 12.00 13.99 13.41
C PHE A 333 11.06 15.18 13.36
#